data_AF-A0A519SSV7-F1
#
_entry.id   AF-A0A519SSV7-F1
#
_cell.length_a   1.000
_cell.length_b   1.000
_cell.length_c   1.000
_cell.angle_alpha   90.00
_cell.angle_beta   90.00
_cell.angle_gamma   90.00
#
_symmetry.space_group_name_H-M   'P 1'
#
loop_
_entity.id
_entity.type
_entity.pdbx_description
1 polymer ?
#
loop_
_entity_poly.entity_id
_entity_poly.type
_entity_poly.pdbx_seq_one_letter_code
_entity_poly.pdbx_strand_id
1 'polypeptide(L)' 'LVDRPALQAAQEANDVVRAEEILRDAFLTDVRPLVAEAYRQAGGALHPVRAYRAAGVRAQLIAQRGKFSLSTGL' A
#
# COMPACT_ATOMS: atom_id res chain seq x y z
N LEU A 1 13.27 -4.70 4.87
CA LEU A 1 13.42 -3.46 5.65
C LEU A 1 13.80 -3.78 7.07
N VAL A 2 13.00 -4.57 7.80
CA VAL A 2 13.36 -5.06 9.13
C VAL A 2 14.60 -5.95 9.08
N ASP A 3 15.58 -5.66 9.94
CA ASP A 3 16.71 -6.54 10.25
C ASP A 3 16.23 -7.67 11.18
N ARG A 4 15.89 -8.82 10.58
CA ARG A 4 15.35 -9.98 11.30
C ARG A 4 16.38 -10.62 12.23
N PRO A 5 17.65 -10.85 11.81
CA PRO A 5 18.68 -11.34 12.71
C PRO A 5 18.88 -10.45 13.95
N ALA A 6 18.98 -9.13 13.77
CA ALA A 6 19.16 -8.21 14.90
C ALA A 6 17.94 -8.19 15.82
N LEU A 7 16.72 -8.25 15.24
CA LEU A 7 15.49 -8.31 16.01
C LEU A 7 15.42 -9.59 16.86
N GLN A 8 15.76 -10.74 16.27
CA GLN A 8 15.76 -12.01 16.99
C GLN A 8 16.75 -11.99 18.16
N ALA A 9 17.96 -11.47 17.95
CA ALA A 9 18.95 -11.33 19.01
C ALA A 9 18.46 -10.42 20.15
N ALA A 10 17.82 -9.29 19.83
CA ALA A 10 17.25 -8.39 20.84
C ALA A 10 16.10 -9.05 21.63
N GLN A 11 15.25 -9.83 20.95
CA GLN A 11 14.17 -10.58 21.59
C GLN A 11 14.69 -11.66 22.53
N GLU A 12 15.68 -12.45 22.10
CA GLU A 12 16.31 -13.49 22.93
C GLU A 12 17.01 -12.90 24.16
N ALA A 13 17.55 -11.69 24.05
CA ALA A 13 18.15 -10.94 25.15
C ALA A 13 17.12 -10.21 26.05
N ASN A 14 15.82 -10.25 25.73
CA ASN A 14 14.77 -9.45 26.37
C ASN A 14 15.03 -7.92 26.33
N ASP A 15 15.78 -7.45 25.33
CA ASP A 15 16.03 -6.03 25.10
C ASP A 15 14.88 -5.41 24.31
N VAL A 16 13.84 -5.00 25.04
CA VAL A 16 12.60 -4.45 24.47
C VAL A 16 12.84 -3.13 23.75
N VAL A 17 13.75 -2.29 24.26
CA VAL A 17 14.05 -0.98 23.65
C VAL A 17 14.71 -1.21 22.30
N ARG A 18 15.71 -2.09 22.24
CA ARG A 18 16.39 -2.40 20.98
C ARG A 18 15.47 -3.03 19.94
N ALA A 19 14.57 -3.91 20.37
CA ALA A 19 13.57 -4.51 19.48
C ALA A 19 12.61 -3.46 18.90
N GLU A 20 12.19 -2.46 19.70
CA GLU A 20 11.35 -1.35 19.22
C GLU A 20 12.08 -0.49 18.19
N GLU A 21 13.34 -0.11 18.46
CA GLU A 21 14.15 0.70 17.55
C GLU A 21 14.25 0.03 16.17
N ILE A 22 14.55 -1.27 16.12
CA ILE A 22 14.71 -2.02 14.86
C ILE A 22 13.42 -2.01 14.04
N LEU A 23 12.26 -2.17 14.69
CA LEU A 23 10.97 -2.15 14.02
C LEU A 23 10.61 -0.73 13.57
N ARG A 24 10.88 0.26 14.40
CA ARG A 24 10.60 1.67 14.14
C ARG A 24 11.41 2.20 12.95
N ASP A 25 12.68 1.85 12.86
CA ASP A 25 13.55 2.20 11.73
C ASP A 25 12.95 1.71 10.40
N ALA A 26 12.49 0.46 10.36
CA ALA A 26 11.83 -0.10 9.19
C ALA A 26 10.46 0.53 8.90
N PHE A 27 9.66 0.82 9.93
CA PHE A 27 8.31 1.39 9.80
C PHE A 27 8.32 2.85 9.31
N LEU A 28 9.26 3.65 9.81
CA LEU A 28 9.40 5.06 9.43
C LEU A 28 10.05 5.26 8.06
N THR A 29 10.57 4.19 7.46
CA THR A 29 11.13 4.25 6.11
C THR A 29 10.02 4.48 5.08
N ASP A 30 10.07 5.63 4.38
CA ASP A 30 9.14 5.92 3.29
C ASP A 30 9.45 5.08 2.05
N VAL A 31 8.66 4.02 1.84
CA VAL A 31 8.76 3.15 0.66
C VAL A 31 7.83 3.54 -0.49
N ARG A 32 7.06 4.63 -0.38
CA ARG A 32 6.16 5.07 -1.45
C ARG A 32 6.89 5.28 -2.79
N PRO A 33 8.11 5.85 -2.85
CA PRO A 33 8.86 5.96 -4.11
C PRO A 33 9.21 4.59 -4.71
N LEU A 34 9.58 3.61 -3.88
CA LEU A 34 9.91 2.26 -4.33
C LEU A 34 8.69 1.56 -4.94
N VAL A 35 7.53 1.68 -4.30
CA VAL A 35 6.27 1.11 -4.81
C VAL A 35 5.84 1.82 -6.10
N ALA A 36 5.99 3.14 -6.18
CA ALA A 36 5.67 3.90 -7.39
C ALA A 36 6.55 3.45 -8.58
N GLU A 37 7.84 3.26 -8.35
CA GLU A 37 8.75 2.75 -9.37
C GLU A 37 8.41 1.32 -9.79
N ALA A 38 8.02 0.45 -8.86
CA ALA A 38 7.52 -0.88 -9.19
C ALA A 38 6.27 -0.83 -10.08
N TYR A 39 5.33 0.09 -9.82
CA TYR A 39 4.20 0.32 -10.72
C TYR A 39 4.67 0.74 -12.11
N ARG A 40 5.61 1.69 -12.20
CA ARG A 40 6.14 2.16 -13.49
C ARG A 40 6.77 1.03 -14.30
N GLN A 41 7.56 0.17 -13.66
CA GLN A 41 8.20 -0.98 -14.30
C GLN A 41 7.17 -2.01 -14.79
N ALA A 42 6.08 -2.19 -14.06
CA ALA A 42 4.96 -3.03 -14.47
C ALA A 42 4.03 -2.38 -15.51
N GLY A 43 4.35 -1.19 -16.02
CA GLY A 43 3.52 -0.44 -16.98
C GLY A 43 2.31 0.27 -16.35
N GLY A 44 2.24 0.32 -15.03
CA GLY A 44 1.22 1.03 -14.26
C GLY A 44 1.52 2.52 -14.06
N ALA A 45 0.55 3.23 -13.48
CA ALA A 45 0.70 4.65 -13.18
C ALA A 45 1.44 4.87 -11.85
N LEU A 46 2.34 5.85 -11.80
CA LEU A 46 3.06 6.26 -10.58
C LEU A 46 2.11 6.69 -9.44
N HIS A 47 0.97 7.27 -9.79
CA HIS A 47 -0.07 7.69 -8.85
C HIS A 47 -1.41 7.06 -9.24
N PRO A 48 -1.66 5.78 -8.88
CA PRO A 48 -2.81 5.01 -9.38
C PRO A 48 -4.16 5.69 -9.13
N VAL A 49 -4.39 6.21 -7.91
CA VAL A 49 -5.65 6.88 -7.56
C VAL A 49 -5.84 8.18 -8.36
N ARG A 50 -4.76 8.94 -8.58
CA ARG A 50 -4.82 10.17 -9.40
C ARG A 50 -5.11 9.82 -10.86
N ALA A 51 -4.46 8.80 -11.40
CA ALA A 51 -4.70 8.33 -12.76
C ALA A 51 -6.14 7.83 -12.95
N TYR A 52 -6.65 7.03 -12.01
CA TYR A 52 -8.04 6.56 -12.01
C TYR A 52 -9.05 7.72 -11.99
N ARG A 53 -8.83 8.73 -11.15
CA ARG A 53 -9.68 9.92 -11.07
C ARG A 53 -9.61 10.74 -12.36
N ALA A 54 -8.42 10.96 -12.91
CA ALA A 54 -8.22 11.70 -14.16
C ALA A 54 -8.86 10.98 -15.37
N ALA A 55 -8.82 9.65 -15.40
CA ALA A 55 -9.46 8.84 -16.43
C ALA A 55 -10.99 8.83 -16.32
N GLY A 56 -11.59 9.36 -15.25
CA GLY A 56 -13.05 9.46 -15.12
C GLY A 56 -13.77 8.11 -15.05
N VAL A 57 -13.04 7.02 -14.76
CA VAL A 57 -13.53 5.63 -14.85
C VAL A 57 -14.82 5.44 -14.05
N ARG A 58 -14.91 6.05 -12.87
CA ARG A 58 -16.13 5.98 -12.03
C ARG A 58 -17.36 6.56 -12.75
N ALA A 59 -17.22 7.71 -13.40
CA ALA A 59 -18.33 8.34 -14.10
C ALA A 59 -18.77 7.50 -15.31
N GLN A 60 -17.81 6.95 -16.05
CA GLN A 60 -18.07 6.04 -17.17
C GLN A 60 -18.84 4.79 -16.73
N LEU A 61 -18.40 4.15 -15.64
CA LEU A 61 -19.06 2.95 -15.11
C LEU A 61 -20.47 3.24 -14.56
N ILE A 62 -20.69 4.41 -13.93
CA ILE A 62 -22.02 4.84 -13.49
C ILE A 62 -22.96 5.03 -14.68
N ALA A 63 -22.47 5.63 -15.78
CA ALA A 63 -23.26 5.78 -16.99
C ALA A 63 -23.65 4.43 -17.61
N GLN A 64 -22.77 3.42 -17.53
CA GLN A 64 -23.03 2.08 -18.07
C GLN A 64 -23.97 1.23 -17.20
N ARG A 65 -23.85 1.31 -15.86
CA ARG A 65 -24.51 0.38 -14.93
C ARG A 65 -25.68 0.99 -14.17
N GLY A 66 -25.87 2.30 -14.28
CA GLY A 66 -26.79 3.05 -13.44
C GLY A 66 -26.17 3.44 -12.10
N LYS A 67 -26.69 4.51 -11.51
CA LYS A 67 -26.21 5.07 -10.23
C LYS A 67 -26.55 4.20 -9.03
N PHE A 68 -27.61 3.39 -9.15
CA PHE A 68 -28.12 2.54 -8.08
C PHE A 68 -27.99 1.08 -8.51
N SER A 69 -27.22 0.30 -7.75
CA SER A 69 -27.24 -1.15 -7.87
C SER A 69 -28.48 -1.67 -7.14
N LEU A 70 -29.61 -1.68 -7.82
CA LEU A 70 -30.83 -2.29 -7.29
C LEU A 70 -30.69 -3.81 -7.50
N SER A 71 -30.42 -4.53 -6.41
CA SER A 71 -30.61 -5.98 -6.36
C SER A 71 -32.12 -6.23 -6.46
N THR A 72 -32.63 -6.47 -7.67
CA THR A 72 -33.97 -7.02 -7.85
C THR A 72 -33.92 -8.48 -7.45
N GLY A 73 -34.03 -8.74 -6.14
CA GLY A 73 -34.24 -10.08 -5.62
C GLY A 73 -35.61 -10.58 -6.05
N LEU A 74 -35.65 -11.25 -7.20
CA LEU A 74 -36.75 -12.10 -7.65
C LEU A 74 -36.27 -13.54 -7.62
#